data_AF-A0A9R1HSW7-F1
#
_entry.id   AF-A0A9R1HSW7-F1
#
_cell.length_a   1.000
_cell.length_b   1.000
_cell.length_c   1.000
_cell.angle_alpha   90.00
_cell.angle_beta   90.00
_cell.angle_gamma   90.00
#
_symmetry.space_group_name_H-M   'P 1'
#
loop_
_entity.id
_entity.type
_entity.pdbx_description
1 polymer ?
#
loop_
_entity_poly.entity_id
_entity_poly.type
_entity_poly.pdbx_seq_one_letter_code
_entity_poly.pdbx_strand_id
1 'polypeptide(L)'
;METTAAGAQAEADPRAWKWKIRKRVWDVLEAEGVARNPRPVHHRIPNFDGAAAAADSLGRLDVFQNAQCVKVNPDSPQKQVRFVTLSGDKKLLTPQPRLRTGFFSALESQMIPAGCIPEACTSVGAAKYGRPIGLDEVIKVDLFVIGSVAVDPSTGARLGKGEGFAELEYGMLRYMGAIDDSTMVVTTVHDKQLVDDIPVEKLLIHDVPVDIICTPTQVILTNTAIPKPQGLTDSSRLVKLQIIDLPPPDFEELLFVQGFTGKNYLPKNWAKFEF
;
A
#
# COMPACT_ATOMS: atom_id res chain seq x y z
N MET A 1 -57.12 -5.00 -9.26
CA MET A 1 -55.96 -4.17 -9.61
C MET A 1 -55.10 -4.06 -8.37
N GLU A 2 -54.17 -5.01 -8.20
CA GLU A 2 -53.21 -5.01 -7.10
C GLU A 2 -51.88 -4.45 -7.62
N THR A 3 -51.44 -3.37 -6.99
CA THR A 3 -50.18 -2.68 -7.25
C THR A 3 -49.04 -3.35 -6.48
N THR A 4 -47.98 -3.59 -7.22
CA THR A 4 -46.68 -4.14 -6.82
C THR A 4 -46.00 -3.40 -5.66
N ALA A 5 -45.49 -4.14 -4.69
CA ALA A 5 -44.45 -3.68 -3.76
C ALA A 5 -43.35 -4.74 -3.64
N ALA A 6 -42.44 -4.75 -4.61
CA ALA A 6 -41.14 -5.41 -4.49
C ALA A 6 -40.07 -4.31 -4.35
N GLY A 7 -39.90 -3.80 -3.14
CA GLY A 7 -38.77 -2.96 -2.79
C GLY A 7 -37.61 -3.85 -2.34
N ALA A 8 -36.77 -4.29 -3.27
CA ALA A 8 -35.47 -4.86 -2.93
C ALA A 8 -34.60 -3.72 -2.38
N GLN A 9 -34.37 -3.72 -1.06
CA GLN A 9 -33.30 -2.92 -0.46
C GLN A 9 -31.98 -3.37 -1.08
N ALA A 10 -31.38 -2.54 -1.94
CA ALA A 10 -30.00 -2.71 -2.34
C ALA A 10 -29.14 -2.58 -1.08
N GLU A 11 -28.56 -3.68 -0.62
CA GLU A 11 -27.55 -3.66 0.45
C GLU A 11 -26.47 -2.63 0.07
N ALA A 12 -26.31 -1.62 0.93
CA ALA A 12 -25.29 -0.61 0.74
C ALA A 12 -23.91 -1.29 0.69
N ASP A 13 -23.10 -0.99 -0.34
CA ASP A 13 -21.75 -1.55 -0.47
C ASP A 13 -21.00 -1.40 0.87
N PRO A 14 -20.59 -2.52 1.52
CA PRO A 14 -19.93 -2.48 2.82
C PRO A 14 -18.62 -1.68 2.81
N ARG A 15 -18.09 -1.31 1.64
CA ARG A 15 -16.90 -0.46 1.47
C ARG A 15 -17.22 1.01 1.20
N ALA A 16 -18.49 1.38 1.03
CA ALA A 16 -18.91 2.74 0.71
C ALA A 16 -18.43 3.77 1.74
N TRP A 17 -18.33 3.37 3.02
CA TRP A 17 -17.84 4.24 4.08
C TRP A 17 -16.36 4.62 3.90
N LYS A 18 -15.49 3.67 3.49
CA LYS A 18 -14.07 3.93 3.23
C LYS A 18 -13.91 4.97 2.13
N TRP A 19 -14.74 4.90 1.10
CA TRP A 19 -14.73 5.87 0.00
C TRP A 19 -15.10 7.29 0.46
N LYS A 20 -16.11 7.43 1.32
CA LYS A 20 -16.53 8.74 1.87
C LYS A 20 -15.37 9.45 2.58
N ILE A 21 -14.65 8.74 3.45
CA ILE A 21 -13.50 9.30 4.18
C ILE A 21 -12.37 9.66 3.21
N ARG A 22 -12.00 8.75 2.30
CA ARG A 22 -10.96 9.02 1.30
C ARG A 22 -11.27 10.26 0.47
N LYS A 23 -12.50 10.34 -0.06
CA LYS A 23 -12.95 11.49 -0.86
C LYS A 23 -12.85 12.78 -0.06
N ARG A 24 -13.36 12.80 1.18
CA ARG A 24 -13.27 13.98 2.06
C ARG A 24 -11.82 14.44 2.26
N VAL A 25 -10.90 13.51 2.54
CA VAL A 25 -9.49 13.86 2.75
C VAL A 25 -8.83 14.35 1.46
N TRP A 26 -9.05 13.68 0.32
CA TRP A 26 -8.55 14.14 -0.98
C TRP A 26 -9.06 15.54 -1.31
N ASP A 27 -10.36 15.79 -1.13
CA ASP A 27 -10.97 17.10 -1.39
C ASP A 27 -10.35 18.20 -0.51
N VAL A 28 -10.14 17.93 0.79
CA VAL A 28 -9.51 18.89 1.72
C VAL A 28 -8.07 19.22 1.31
N LEU A 29 -7.27 18.21 0.96
CA LEU A 29 -5.87 18.43 0.56
C LEU A 29 -5.76 19.26 -0.73
N GLU A 30 -6.66 19.06 -1.68
CA GLU A 30 -6.72 19.83 -2.92
C GLU A 30 -7.21 21.27 -2.67
N ALA A 31 -8.30 21.43 -1.90
CA ALA A 31 -8.92 22.71 -1.63
C ALA A 31 -8.03 23.65 -0.80
N GLU A 32 -7.29 23.11 0.17
CA GLU A 32 -6.38 23.89 1.03
C GLU A 32 -4.99 24.09 0.41
N GLY A 33 -4.75 23.65 -0.84
CA GLY A 33 -3.46 23.83 -1.52
C GLY A 33 -2.31 23.02 -0.93
N VAL A 34 -2.62 22.02 -0.11
CA VAL A 34 -1.64 21.11 0.52
C VAL A 34 -1.14 20.07 -0.47
N ALA A 35 -2.00 19.63 -1.40
CA ALA A 35 -1.67 18.62 -2.39
C ALA A 35 -0.45 19.00 -3.24
N ARG A 36 0.40 18.02 -3.54
CA ARG A 36 1.58 18.13 -4.42
C ARG A 36 1.46 17.11 -5.55
N ASN A 37 2.23 17.33 -6.63
CA ASN A 37 2.22 16.40 -7.76
C ASN A 37 2.68 15.00 -7.35
N PRO A 38 2.08 13.92 -7.90
CA PRO A 38 1.09 13.90 -8.99
C PRO A 38 -0.33 14.28 -8.54
N ARG A 39 -0.96 15.22 -9.26
CA ARG A 39 -2.34 15.69 -9.05
C ARG A 39 -3.27 15.29 -10.21
N PRO A 40 -4.58 15.16 -9.99
CA PRO A 40 -5.25 15.22 -8.69
C PRO A 40 -4.88 14.03 -7.79
N VAL A 41 -4.93 14.20 -6.47
CA VAL A 41 -4.57 13.16 -5.49
C VAL A 41 -5.64 12.08 -5.34
N HIS A 42 -6.85 12.27 -5.88
CA HIS A 42 -7.91 11.27 -5.88
C HIS A 42 -7.43 9.94 -6.46
N HIS A 43 -7.85 8.84 -5.84
CA HIS A 43 -7.41 7.47 -6.16
C HIS A 43 -5.90 7.19 -5.94
N ARG A 44 -5.18 8.09 -5.27
CA ARG A 44 -3.75 7.93 -4.95
C ARG A 44 -3.53 8.00 -3.44
N ILE A 45 -2.36 7.52 -3.00
CA ILE A 45 -1.81 7.99 -1.74
C ILE A 45 -1.42 9.47 -1.97
N PRO A 46 -2.01 10.44 -1.24
CA PRO A 46 -1.85 11.85 -1.56
C PRO A 46 -0.40 12.29 -1.36
N ASN A 47 0.18 12.95 -2.35
CA ASN A 47 1.41 13.70 -2.10
C ASN A 47 1.04 15.07 -1.52
N PHE A 48 1.85 15.57 -0.58
CA PHE A 48 1.50 16.72 0.25
C PHE A 48 2.72 17.60 0.54
N ASP A 49 2.44 18.86 0.84
CA ASP A 49 3.45 19.80 1.32
C ASP A 49 3.98 19.39 2.70
N GLY A 50 5.30 19.34 2.85
CA GLY A 50 5.92 18.83 4.08
C GLY A 50 6.13 17.32 4.13
N ALA A 51 5.91 16.58 3.02
CA ALA A 51 6.26 15.15 2.94
C ALA A 51 7.72 14.87 3.32
N ALA A 52 8.64 15.78 2.98
CA ALA A 52 10.03 15.67 3.40
C ALA A 52 10.21 15.80 4.92
N ALA A 53 9.56 16.78 5.55
CA ALA A 53 9.61 16.95 7.00
C ALA A 53 9.02 15.75 7.77
N ALA A 54 7.93 15.16 7.25
CA ALA A 54 7.38 13.92 7.81
C ALA A 54 8.36 12.75 7.68
N ALA A 55 9.05 12.63 6.55
CA ALA A 55 10.09 11.61 6.33
C ALA A 55 11.32 11.83 7.23
N ASP A 56 11.74 13.07 7.44
CA ASP A 56 12.83 13.40 8.35
C ASP A 56 12.46 13.06 9.80
N SER A 57 11.20 13.28 10.19
CA SER A 57 10.69 12.87 11.51
C SER A 57 10.70 11.36 11.69
N LEU A 58 10.25 10.61 10.67
CA LEU A 58 10.39 9.15 10.65
C LEU A 58 11.87 8.73 10.75
N GLY A 59 12.74 9.42 10.03
CA GLY A 59 14.18 9.20 10.04
C GLY A 59 14.80 9.33 11.43
N ARG A 60 14.24 10.13 12.34
CA ARG A 60 14.75 10.30 13.71
C ARG A 60 14.24 9.27 14.71
N LEU A 61 13.32 8.38 14.32
CA LEU A 61 12.79 7.37 15.23
C LEU A 61 13.84 6.31 15.54
N ASP A 62 13.93 5.87 16.80
CA ASP A 62 14.81 4.77 17.21
C ASP A 62 14.55 3.49 16.41
N VAL A 63 13.27 3.18 16.14
CA VAL A 63 12.89 2.02 15.32
C VAL A 63 13.41 2.11 13.89
N PHE A 64 13.59 3.30 13.34
CA PHE A 64 14.20 3.50 12.02
C PHE A 64 15.73 3.50 12.10
N GLN A 65 16.30 4.18 13.09
CA GLN A 65 17.74 4.25 13.30
C GLN A 65 18.35 2.86 13.49
N ASN A 66 17.66 1.98 14.23
CA ASN A 66 18.09 0.61 14.48
C ASN A 66 17.76 -0.38 13.34
N ALA A 67 16.84 -0.04 12.43
CA ALA A 67 16.46 -0.91 11.32
C ALA A 67 17.61 -1.10 10.32
N GLN A 68 17.82 -2.33 9.85
CA GLN A 68 18.77 -2.67 8.78
C GLN A 68 18.05 -2.81 7.44
N CYS A 69 16.81 -3.31 7.47
CA CYS A 69 15.96 -3.47 6.31
C CYS A 69 14.62 -2.75 6.51
N VAL A 70 14.31 -1.80 5.63
CA VAL A 70 13.09 -1.01 5.67
C VAL A 70 12.29 -1.26 4.40
N LYS A 71 11.05 -1.73 4.57
CA LYS A 71 10.09 -1.80 3.47
C LYS A 71 9.43 -0.45 3.30
N VAL A 72 9.40 0.09 2.09
CA VAL A 72 8.70 1.35 1.77
C VAL A 72 7.87 1.19 0.50
N ASN A 73 6.61 1.62 0.54
CA ASN A 73 5.74 1.66 -0.65
C ASN A 73 6.30 2.60 -1.74
N PRO A 74 5.95 2.39 -3.03
CA PRO A 74 6.55 3.13 -4.15
C PRO A 74 5.88 4.49 -4.39
N ASP A 75 4.84 4.85 -3.63
CA ASP A 75 4.07 6.09 -3.83
C ASP A 75 4.95 7.34 -3.69
N SER A 76 4.56 8.41 -4.40
CA SER A 76 5.28 9.69 -4.44
C SER A 76 5.53 10.36 -3.09
N PRO A 77 4.57 10.45 -2.13
CA PRO A 77 4.83 11.03 -0.80
C PRO A 77 5.93 10.32 -0.01
N GLN A 78 6.21 9.05 -0.33
CA GLN A 78 7.21 8.26 0.40
C GLN A 78 8.58 8.25 -0.29
N LYS A 79 8.76 9.05 -1.37
CA LYS A 79 10.06 9.15 -2.05
C LYS A 79 11.16 9.59 -1.10
N GLN A 80 10.89 10.56 -0.23
CA GLN A 80 11.89 11.01 0.75
C GLN A 80 12.21 9.93 1.79
N VAL A 81 11.22 9.12 2.19
CA VAL A 81 11.48 7.98 3.09
C VAL A 81 12.46 6.99 2.43
N ARG A 82 12.24 6.65 1.15
CA ARG A 82 13.18 5.79 0.39
C ARG A 82 14.57 6.41 0.30
N PHE A 83 14.64 7.74 0.14
CA PHE A 83 15.90 8.47 0.09
C PHE A 83 16.66 8.36 1.41
N VAL A 84 16.04 8.70 2.54
CA VAL A 84 16.71 8.61 3.86
C VAL A 84 17.06 7.17 4.25
N THR A 85 16.28 6.17 3.79
CA THR A 85 16.66 4.75 3.94
C THR A 85 17.96 4.44 3.22
N LEU A 86 18.06 4.74 1.93
CA LEU A 86 19.26 4.43 1.13
C LEU A 86 20.46 5.29 1.52
N SER A 87 20.25 6.57 1.82
CA SER A 87 21.31 7.47 2.30
C SER A 87 21.80 7.14 3.71
N GLY A 88 21.02 6.38 4.49
CA GLY A 88 21.42 5.84 5.78
C GLY A 88 22.05 4.46 5.71
N ASP A 89 22.48 4.02 4.52
CA ASP A 89 23.07 2.70 4.25
C ASP A 89 22.22 1.51 4.73
N LYS A 90 20.89 1.67 4.70
CA LYS A 90 19.92 0.61 5.01
C LYS A 90 19.47 -0.07 3.72
N LYS A 91 19.12 -1.34 3.82
CA LYS A 91 18.46 -2.07 2.74
C LYS A 91 17.04 -1.55 2.56
N LEU A 92 16.74 -1.07 1.35
CA LEU A 92 15.40 -0.67 0.95
C LEU A 92 14.70 -1.85 0.25
N LEU A 93 13.55 -2.26 0.75
CA LEU A 93 12.64 -3.17 0.07
C LEU A 93 11.44 -2.38 -0.46
N THR A 94 11.19 -2.40 -1.78
CA THR A 94 10.06 -1.68 -2.38
C THR A 94 9.31 -2.58 -3.38
N PRO A 95 7.98 -2.53 -3.43
CA PRO A 95 7.20 -3.26 -4.45
C PRO A 95 7.61 -2.88 -5.88
N GLN A 96 7.65 -3.86 -6.78
CA GLN A 96 7.92 -3.62 -8.20
C GLN A 96 6.65 -3.25 -8.97
N PRO A 97 6.71 -2.28 -9.89
CA PRO A 97 5.68 -2.12 -10.91
C PRO A 97 5.67 -3.35 -11.81
N ARG A 98 4.50 -3.99 -11.96
CA ARG A 98 4.19 -5.01 -12.98
C ARG A 98 4.76 -6.43 -12.81
N LEU A 99 4.99 -6.93 -11.59
CA LEU A 99 5.05 -8.36 -11.13
C LEU A 99 5.75 -9.46 -11.97
N ARG A 100 6.26 -9.19 -13.16
CA ARG A 100 6.76 -10.20 -14.13
C ARG A 100 8.16 -10.70 -13.80
N THR A 101 8.88 -10.01 -12.92
CA THR A 101 10.29 -10.28 -12.61
C THR A 101 10.55 -10.41 -11.11
N GLY A 102 9.50 -10.42 -10.27
CA GLY A 102 9.60 -10.42 -8.81
C GLY A 102 8.53 -9.55 -8.16
N PHE A 103 8.31 -9.74 -6.86
CA PHE A 103 7.29 -8.99 -6.08
C PHE A 103 7.86 -7.69 -5.51
N PHE A 104 9.12 -7.73 -5.08
CA PHE A 104 9.84 -6.60 -4.51
C PHE A 104 11.17 -6.39 -5.22
N SER A 105 11.71 -5.18 -5.13
CA SER A 105 13.10 -4.84 -5.42
C SER A 105 13.81 -4.59 -4.09
N ALA A 106 14.94 -5.25 -3.89
CA ALA A 106 15.90 -4.90 -2.85
C ALA A 106 16.95 -3.95 -3.42
N LEU A 107 17.18 -2.83 -2.73
CA LEU A 107 18.19 -1.84 -3.08
C LEU A 107 19.08 -1.57 -1.87
N GLU A 108 20.37 -1.40 -2.11
CA GLU A 108 21.37 -0.97 -1.15
C GLU A 108 22.24 0.12 -1.80
N SER A 109 22.84 1.01 -1.01
CA SER A 109 23.59 2.15 -1.54
C SER A 109 24.73 1.73 -2.46
N GLN A 110 25.42 0.62 -2.15
CA GLN A 110 26.50 0.07 -2.97
C GLN A 110 26.06 -0.46 -4.34
N MET A 111 24.75 -0.71 -4.55
CA MET A 111 24.21 -1.14 -5.84
C MET A 111 23.95 0.06 -6.79
N ILE A 112 24.02 1.28 -6.26
CA ILE A 112 23.58 2.50 -6.94
C ILE A 112 24.81 3.35 -7.26
N PRO A 113 24.98 3.80 -8.51
CA PRO A 113 26.06 4.73 -8.84
C PRO A 113 26.00 6.01 -8.01
N ALA A 114 27.17 6.59 -7.71
CA ALA A 114 27.26 7.82 -6.94
C ALA A 114 26.38 8.93 -7.58
N GLY A 115 25.56 9.58 -6.75
CA GLY A 115 24.62 10.62 -7.20
C GLY A 115 23.28 10.10 -7.74
N CYS A 116 23.09 8.79 -7.92
CA CYS A 116 21.86 8.22 -8.48
C CYS A 116 20.81 7.79 -7.43
N ILE A 117 21.05 7.96 -6.12
CA ILE A 117 20.07 7.62 -5.07
C ILE A 117 18.68 8.29 -5.30
N PRO A 118 18.59 9.59 -5.69
CA PRO A 118 17.30 10.21 -5.98
C PRO A 118 16.51 9.54 -7.12
N GLU A 119 17.21 8.99 -8.12
CA GLU A 119 16.62 8.22 -9.22
C GLU A 119 16.17 6.85 -8.71
N ALA A 120 17.01 6.14 -7.96
CA ALA A 120 16.71 4.84 -7.35
C ALA A 120 15.47 4.86 -6.44
N CYS A 121 15.14 6.02 -5.87
CA CYS A 121 13.91 6.23 -5.08
C CYS A 121 12.64 6.38 -5.93
N THR A 122 12.72 6.33 -7.26
CA THR A 122 11.54 6.29 -8.14
C THR A 122 11.18 4.85 -8.50
N SER A 123 9.95 4.60 -8.95
CA SER A 123 9.54 3.26 -9.39
C SER A 123 10.40 2.73 -10.56
N VAL A 124 10.82 3.63 -11.47
CA VAL A 124 11.70 3.29 -12.60
C VAL A 124 13.11 2.98 -12.10
N GLY A 125 13.67 3.81 -11.22
CA GLY A 125 14.98 3.56 -10.64
C GLY A 125 15.02 2.30 -9.77
N ALA A 126 13.96 2.01 -9.01
CA ALA A 126 13.86 0.78 -8.23
C ALA A 126 13.90 -0.48 -9.11
N ALA A 127 13.30 -0.44 -10.30
CA ALA A 127 13.37 -1.52 -11.28
C ALA A 127 14.73 -1.59 -11.99
N LYS A 128 15.38 -0.44 -12.20
CA LYS A 128 16.69 -0.34 -12.88
C LYS A 128 17.85 -0.80 -12.00
N TYR A 129 17.87 -0.37 -10.74
CA TYR A 129 19.00 -0.59 -9.82
C TYR A 129 18.76 -1.72 -8.83
N GLY A 130 17.50 -2.06 -8.57
CA GLY A 130 17.16 -3.06 -7.55
C GLY A 130 17.31 -4.49 -8.03
N ARG A 131 17.69 -5.36 -7.10
CA ARG A 131 17.65 -6.81 -7.30
C ARG A 131 16.22 -7.29 -7.10
N PRO A 132 15.63 -8.02 -8.04
CA PRO A 132 14.31 -8.60 -7.85
C PRO A 132 14.31 -9.66 -6.74
N ILE A 133 13.23 -9.67 -5.95
CA ILE A 133 13.00 -10.59 -4.83
C ILE A 133 11.69 -11.36 -5.07
N GLY A 134 11.78 -12.69 -5.00
CA GLY A 134 10.67 -13.64 -5.04
C GLY A 134 10.10 -13.95 -3.66
N LEU A 135 9.09 -14.84 -3.60
CA LEU A 135 8.47 -15.28 -2.33
C LEU A 135 9.32 -16.31 -1.57
N ASP A 136 10.31 -16.90 -2.21
CA ASP A 136 11.23 -17.90 -1.69
C ASP A 136 12.48 -17.29 -1.04
N GLU A 137 12.68 -15.97 -1.19
CA GLU A 137 13.82 -15.27 -0.58
C GLU A 137 13.69 -15.22 0.95
N VAL A 138 14.79 -15.56 1.63
CA VAL A 138 14.90 -15.40 3.08
C VAL A 138 15.40 -13.98 3.41
N ILE A 139 14.47 -13.12 3.85
CA ILE A 139 14.75 -11.75 4.24
C ILE A 139 13.99 -11.40 5.52
N LYS A 140 14.60 -10.58 6.39
CA LYS A 140 13.90 -9.95 7.52
C LYS A 140 13.68 -8.47 7.19
N VAL A 141 12.49 -7.96 7.47
CA VAL A 141 12.14 -6.54 7.40
C VAL A 141 11.93 -6.03 8.81
N ASP A 142 12.72 -5.04 9.22
CA ASP A 142 12.70 -4.51 10.58
C ASP A 142 11.64 -3.41 10.76
N LEU A 143 11.30 -2.71 9.67
CA LEU A 143 10.34 -1.62 9.67
C LEU A 143 9.50 -1.63 8.38
N PHE A 144 8.18 -1.55 8.53
CA PHE A 144 7.24 -1.51 7.40
C PHE A 144 6.64 -0.10 7.27
N VAL A 145 7.02 0.64 6.23
CA VAL A 145 6.46 1.96 5.94
C VAL A 145 5.35 1.87 4.90
N ILE A 146 4.15 2.30 5.28
CA ILE A 146 2.93 2.18 4.48
C ILE A 146 2.32 3.55 4.13
N GLY A 147 1.90 3.71 2.88
CA GLY A 147 1.25 4.92 2.40
C GLY A 147 -0.23 4.95 2.79
N SER A 148 -0.74 6.11 3.18
CA SER A 148 -2.11 6.26 3.69
C SER A 148 -2.83 7.44 3.05
N VAL A 149 -4.15 7.31 2.89
CA VAL A 149 -5.05 8.43 2.59
C VAL A 149 -5.50 9.07 3.89
N ALA A 150 -5.96 8.27 4.86
CA ALA A 150 -6.45 8.73 6.15
C ALA A 150 -5.97 7.80 7.27
N VAL A 151 -5.73 8.37 8.45
CA VAL A 151 -5.27 7.62 9.63
C VAL A 151 -5.91 8.18 10.89
N ASP A 152 -6.32 7.30 11.79
CA ASP A 152 -6.82 7.67 13.11
C ASP A 152 -5.69 7.63 14.14
N PRO A 153 -5.34 8.76 14.77
CA PRO A 153 -4.25 8.83 15.74
C PRO A 153 -4.54 8.11 17.05
N SER A 154 -5.81 7.92 17.41
CA SER A 154 -6.23 7.29 18.67
C SER A 154 -6.31 5.77 18.57
N THR A 155 -6.67 5.24 17.39
CA THR A 155 -6.86 3.80 17.19
C THR A 155 -5.78 3.16 16.33
N GLY A 156 -5.03 3.94 15.54
CA GLY A 156 -4.12 3.44 14.50
C GLY A 156 -4.82 2.88 13.27
N ALA A 157 -6.15 3.02 13.18
CA ALA A 157 -6.91 2.61 12.01
C ALA A 157 -6.48 3.43 10.78
N ARG A 158 -6.40 2.77 9.62
CA ARG A 158 -5.81 3.36 8.42
C ARG A 158 -6.63 3.03 7.18
N LEU A 159 -6.74 4.00 6.27
CA LEU A 159 -7.27 3.79 4.92
C LEU A 159 -6.20 4.08 3.88
N GLY A 160 -5.85 3.06 3.08
CA GLY A 160 -5.10 3.24 1.82
C GLY A 160 -5.98 3.76 0.68
N LYS A 161 -5.45 3.83 -0.55
CA LYS A 161 -6.17 4.35 -1.74
C LYS A 161 -7.34 3.48 -2.23
N GLY A 162 -7.44 2.23 -1.79
CA GLY A 162 -8.60 1.36 -2.01
C GLY A 162 -8.39 0.17 -2.95
N GLU A 163 -7.21 0.01 -3.54
CA GLU A 163 -6.91 -1.09 -4.47
C GLU A 163 -6.45 -2.39 -3.76
N GLY A 164 -6.05 -2.32 -2.49
CA GLY A 164 -5.63 -3.49 -1.71
C GLY A 164 -4.17 -3.93 -1.89
N PHE A 165 -3.37 -3.20 -2.68
CA PHE A 165 -1.98 -3.56 -2.96
C PHE A 165 -1.10 -3.54 -1.71
N ALA A 166 -1.25 -2.54 -0.84
CA ALA A 166 -0.41 -2.44 0.36
C ALA A 166 -0.73 -3.56 1.37
N GLU A 167 -2.01 -3.93 1.49
CA GLU A 167 -2.46 -5.06 2.31
C GLU A 167 -1.96 -6.40 1.76
N LEU A 168 -1.93 -6.54 0.44
CA LEU A 168 -1.35 -7.71 -0.24
C LEU A 168 0.17 -7.81 0.01
N GLU A 169 0.91 -6.72 -0.18
CA GLU A 169 2.36 -6.68 0.08
C GLU A 169 2.67 -7.07 1.53
N TYR A 170 1.87 -6.59 2.47
CA TYR A 170 1.96 -6.99 3.87
C TYR A 170 1.72 -8.50 4.02
N GLY A 171 0.65 -9.02 3.43
CA GLY A 171 0.33 -10.45 3.45
C GLY A 171 1.44 -11.33 2.86
N MET A 172 2.07 -10.90 1.76
CA MET A 172 3.20 -11.59 1.15
C MET A 172 4.41 -11.64 2.09
N LEU A 173 4.78 -10.52 2.71
CA LEU A 173 5.91 -10.51 3.65
C LEU A 173 5.61 -11.31 4.92
N ARG A 174 4.35 -11.34 5.41
CA ARG A 174 3.95 -12.25 6.50
C ARG A 174 4.10 -13.72 6.06
N TYR A 175 3.66 -14.06 4.85
CA TYR A 175 3.79 -15.41 4.31
C TYR A 175 5.25 -15.85 4.17
N MET A 176 6.13 -14.94 3.74
CA MET A 176 7.58 -15.18 3.65
C MET A 176 8.27 -15.33 5.01
N GLY A 177 7.57 -15.07 6.13
CA GLY A 177 8.18 -14.95 7.45
C GLY A 177 9.10 -13.73 7.59
N ALA A 178 9.02 -12.78 6.64
CA ALA A 178 9.88 -11.59 6.61
C ALA A 178 9.45 -10.52 7.61
N ILE A 179 8.18 -10.54 8.01
CA ILE A 179 7.61 -9.69 9.05
C ILE A 179 6.74 -10.50 10.01
N ASP A 180 6.62 -10.01 11.24
CA ASP A 180 5.78 -10.57 12.27
C ASP A 180 4.98 -9.50 13.05
N ASP A 181 4.27 -9.91 14.09
CA ASP A 181 3.44 -8.98 14.88
C ASP A 181 4.29 -7.92 15.61
N SER A 182 5.58 -8.21 15.84
CA SER A 182 6.55 -7.28 16.43
C SER A 182 7.11 -6.28 15.41
N THR A 183 6.97 -6.53 14.10
CA THR A 183 7.41 -5.59 13.07
C THR A 183 6.60 -4.31 13.12
N MET A 184 7.26 -3.18 13.38
CA MET A 184 6.59 -1.88 13.47
C MET A 184 6.08 -1.40 12.11
N VAL A 185 4.83 -0.94 12.08
CA VAL A 185 4.18 -0.34 10.90
C VAL A 185 4.10 1.17 11.08
N VAL A 186 4.73 1.91 10.17
CA VAL A 186 4.83 3.38 10.24
C VAL A 186 4.21 4.01 9.00
N THR A 187 3.59 5.17 9.16
CA THR A 187 3.08 5.95 8.03
C THR A 187 3.54 7.41 8.12
N THR A 188 3.79 8.01 6.96
CA THR A 188 4.06 9.44 6.81
C THR A 188 2.89 10.09 6.10
N VAL A 189 2.23 11.06 6.74
CA VAL A 189 1.04 11.73 6.23
C VAL A 189 1.05 13.21 6.60
N HIS A 190 0.24 14.02 5.93
CA HIS A 190 -0.03 15.39 6.38
C HIS A 190 -0.96 15.40 7.60
N ASP A 191 -0.90 16.43 8.44
CA ASP A 191 -1.80 16.60 9.60
C ASP A 191 -3.30 16.55 9.23
N LYS A 192 -3.64 17.02 8.02
CA LYS A 192 -5.01 16.98 7.46
C LYS A 192 -5.49 15.59 7.06
N GLN A 193 -4.61 14.59 7.08
CA GLN A 193 -4.96 13.19 6.86
C GLN A 193 -5.22 12.46 8.18
N LEU A 194 -5.02 13.13 9.33
CA LEU A 194 -5.47 12.64 10.62
C LEU A 194 -6.99 12.83 10.70
N VAL A 195 -7.70 11.74 11.01
CA VAL A 195 -9.16 11.71 11.11
C VAL A 195 -9.58 10.98 12.39
N ASP A 196 -10.83 11.14 12.81
CA ASP A 196 -11.36 10.59 14.06
C ASP A 196 -12.64 9.74 13.84
N ASP A 197 -12.96 9.44 12.58
CA ASP A 197 -14.21 8.81 12.15
C ASP A 197 -14.00 7.50 11.39
N ILE A 198 -12.88 6.79 11.61
CA ILE A 198 -12.67 5.44 11.05
C ILE A 198 -13.32 4.40 12.00
N PRO A 199 -14.44 3.76 11.61
CA PRO A 199 -15.09 2.73 12.43
C PRO A 199 -14.24 1.45 12.48
N VAL A 200 -13.53 1.25 13.60
CA VAL A 200 -12.64 0.09 13.82
C VAL A 200 -13.40 -1.24 13.65
N GLU A 201 -14.64 -1.30 14.12
CA GLU A 201 -15.50 -2.49 14.04
C GLU A 201 -15.89 -2.87 12.60
N LYS A 202 -15.70 -1.97 11.63
CA LYS A 202 -15.93 -2.23 10.20
C LYS A 202 -14.66 -2.49 9.42
N LEU A 203 -13.50 -2.49 10.08
CA LEU A 203 -12.24 -2.91 9.45
C LEU A 203 -12.31 -4.40 9.12
N LEU A 204 -11.67 -4.74 8.02
CA LEU A 204 -11.53 -6.11 7.55
C LEU A 204 -10.25 -6.69 8.15
N ILE A 205 -10.20 -8.02 8.30
CA ILE A 205 -9.04 -8.76 8.84
C ILE A 205 -7.71 -8.50 8.11
N HIS A 206 -7.77 -7.95 6.88
CA HIS A 206 -6.60 -7.61 6.07
C HIS A 206 -6.26 -6.12 6.09
N ASP A 207 -7.05 -5.26 6.72
CA ASP A 207 -6.68 -3.86 6.88
C ASP A 207 -5.52 -3.76 7.86
N VAL A 208 -4.39 -3.21 7.38
CA VAL A 208 -3.16 -3.10 8.17
C VAL A 208 -3.21 -1.83 9.03
N PRO A 209 -3.25 -1.93 10.38
CA PRO A 209 -3.16 -0.77 11.27
C PRO A 209 -1.74 -0.19 11.28
N VAL A 210 -1.59 1.03 11.79
CA VAL A 210 -0.28 1.66 12.00
C VAL A 210 0.00 1.86 13.46
N ASP A 211 1.27 1.63 13.81
CA ASP A 211 1.76 1.80 15.17
C ASP A 211 2.30 3.22 15.40
N ILE A 212 2.90 3.83 14.37
CA ILE A 212 3.49 5.17 14.43
C ILE A 212 3.04 6.01 13.24
N ILE A 213 2.62 7.24 13.52
CA ILE A 213 2.24 8.24 12.52
C ILE A 213 3.23 9.39 12.60
N CYS A 214 3.87 9.70 11.47
CA CYS A 214 4.73 10.87 11.34
C CYS A 214 4.03 11.90 10.46
N THR A 215 3.84 13.10 11.00
CA THR A 215 3.41 14.28 10.23
C THR A 215 4.54 15.31 10.15
N PRO A 216 4.39 16.37 9.34
CA PRO A 216 5.32 17.49 9.38
C PRO A 216 5.47 18.14 10.76
N THR A 217 4.45 18.05 11.62
CA THR A 217 4.43 18.79 12.91
C THR A 217 4.61 17.89 14.14
N GLN A 218 4.33 16.59 14.05
CA GLN A 218 4.34 15.70 15.21
C GLN A 218 4.58 14.23 14.85
N VAL A 219 4.96 13.47 15.87
CA VAL A 219 5.04 12.00 15.85
C VAL A 219 4.04 11.47 16.87
N ILE A 220 3.21 10.51 16.46
CA ILE A 220 2.14 9.94 17.28
C ILE A 220 2.36 8.43 17.37
N LEU A 221 2.45 7.91 18.60
CA LEU A 221 2.40 6.48 18.89
C LEU A 221 0.94 6.10 19.14
N THR A 222 0.37 5.25 18.29
CA THR A 222 -1.06 4.94 18.34
C THR A 222 -1.40 3.95 19.45
N ASN A 223 -0.41 3.15 19.89
CA ASN A 223 -0.61 2.01 20.79
C ASN A 223 -1.80 1.14 20.35
N THR A 224 -1.94 0.95 19.04
CA THR A 224 -3.10 0.31 18.43
C THR A 224 -3.40 -1.06 19.05
N ALA A 225 -4.66 -1.28 19.42
CA ALA A 225 -5.16 -2.59 19.83
C ALA A 225 -5.69 -3.41 18.64
N ILE A 226 -5.64 -2.87 17.42
CA ILE A 226 -6.12 -3.53 16.21
C ILE A 226 -5.11 -4.63 15.86
N PRO A 227 -5.54 -5.90 15.73
CA PRO A 227 -4.63 -6.98 15.39
C PRO A 227 -4.07 -6.80 13.98
N LYS A 228 -2.76 -7.04 13.84
CA LYS A 228 -2.11 -7.06 12.53
C LYS A 228 -2.58 -8.28 11.72
N PRO A 229 -2.74 -8.17 10.39
CA PRO A 229 -3.10 -9.30 9.55
C PRO A 229 -2.10 -10.46 9.68
N GLN A 230 -2.60 -11.70 9.67
CA GLN A 230 -1.77 -12.90 9.87
C GLN A 230 -1.20 -13.48 8.57
N GLY A 231 -1.42 -12.81 7.43
CA GLY A 231 -0.92 -13.21 6.12
C GLY A 231 -2.01 -13.33 5.06
N LEU A 232 -1.70 -14.05 3.99
CA LEU A 232 -2.66 -14.33 2.92
C LEU A 232 -3.58 -15.48 3.34
N THR A 233 -4.85 -15.16 3.61
CA THR A 233 -5.86 -16.16 4.01
C THR A 233 -6.63 -16.76 2.82
N ASP A 234 -6.43 -16.22 1.61
CA ASP A 234 -7.18 -16.61 0.41
C ASP A 234 -6.26 -16.53 -0.82
N SER A 235 -5.95 -17.69 -1.42
CA SER A 235 -5.10 -17.83 -2.60
C SER A 235 -5.70 -17.18 -3.86
N SER A 236 -7.02 -16.95 -3.91
CA SER A 236 -7.67 -16.26 -5.05
C SER A 236 -7.25 -14.80 -5.20
N ARG A 237 -6.75 -14.17 -4.13
CA ARG A 237 -6.18 -12.82 -4.17
C ARG A 237 -4.85 -12.77 -4.93
N LEU A 238 -4.09 -13.88 -4.95
CA LEU A 238 -2.89 -14.00 -5.77
C LEU A 238 -3.27 -14.06 -7.26
N VAL A 239 -4.36 -14.77 -7.60
CA VAL A 239 -4.84 -14.92 -8.98
C VAL A 239 -5.25 -13.59 -9.63
N LYS A 240 -5.80 -12.64 -8.85
CA LYS A 240 -6.20 -11.30 -9.35
C LYS A 240 -5.05 -10.45 -9.90
N LEU A 241 -3.81 -10.83 -9.62
CA LEU A 241 -2.60 -10.09 -9.98
C LEU A 241 -1.87 -10.66 -11.21
N GLN A 242 -2.47 -11.63 -11.93
CA GLN A 242 -1.73 -12.44 -12.92
C GLN A 242 -0.52 -13.14 -12.29
N ILE A 243 -0.59 -13.47 -10.99
CA ILE A 243 0.38 -14.36 -10.35
C ILE A 243 -0.08 -15.76 -10.68
N ILE A 244 0.44 -16.32 -11.77
CA ILE A 244 0.65 -17.74 -12.06
C ILE A 244 1.28 -17.78 -13.47
N ASP A 245 2.59 -17.98 -13.54
CA ASP A 245 3.24 -18.68 -14.66
C ASP A 245 3.30 -20.17 -14.28
N LEU A 246 2.16 -20.86 -14.33
CA LEU A 246 2.12 -22.33 -14.31
C LEU A 246 1.85 -22.79 -15.75
N PRO A 247 2.53 -23.84 -16.24
CA PRO A 247 2.14 -24.47 -17.50
C PRO A 247 0.73 -25.07 -17.36
N PRO A 248 -0.10 -25.04 -18.42
CA PRO A 248 -1.47 -25.55 -18.32
C PRO A 248 -1.44 -27.08 -18.19
N PRO A 249 -2.24 -27.64 -17.27
CA PRO A 249 -3.27 -28.52 -17.80
C PRO A 249 -4.64 -28.31 -17.13
N ASP A 250 -5.64 -28.44 -17.98
CA ASP A 250 -7.05 -28.74 -17.71
C ASP A 250 -7.93 -27.59 -17.17
N PHE A 251 -8.14 -26.65 -18.10
CA PHE A 251 -9.03 -25.48 -18.04
C PHE A 251 -10.53 -25.75 -17.86
N GLU A 252 -10.99 -26.99 -17.62
CA GLU A 252 -12.43 -27.27 -17.47
C GLU A 252 -12.92 -27.30 -16.01
N GLU A 253 -12.05 -27.50 -15.01
CA GLU A 253 -12.51 -27.60 -13.61
C GLU A 253 -12.65 -26.25 -12.88
N LEU A 254 -12.02 -25.18 -13.38
CA LEU A 254 -12.03 -23.86 -12.75
C LEU A 254 -13.22 -22.97 -13.15
N LEU A 255 -13.95 -23.32 -14.21
CA LEU A 255 -15.18 -22.64 -14.61
C LEU A 255 -16.40 -23.13 -13.82
N PHE A 256 -16.35 -24.31 -13.20
CA PHE A 256 -17.49 -24.88 -12.46
C PHE A 256 -17.65 -24.27 -11.06
N VAL A 257 -16.58 -23.75 -10.45
CA VAL A 257 -16.60 -23.22 -9.07
C VAL A 257 -17.12 -21.78 -8.99
N GLN A 258 -17.20 -21.04 -10.11
CA GLN A 258 -17.44 -19.59 -10.04
C GLN A 258 -18.86 -19.10 -10.37
N GLY A 259 -19.82 -19.93 -10.78
CA GLY A 259 -21.22 -19.50 -10.88
C GLY A 259 -21.52 -18.22 -11.70
N PHE A 260 -20.59 -17.75 -12.54
CA PHE A 260 -20.79 -16.58 -13.40
C PHE A 260 -21.48 -17.01 -14.70
N THR A 261 -22.81 -17.14 -14.66
CA THR A 261 -23.62 -17.04 -15.88
C THR A 261 -24.02 -15.58 -16.07
N GLY A 262 -23.48 -14.92 -17.10
CA GLY A 262 -23.88 -13.54 -17.40
C GLY A 262 -22.98 -12.85 -18.40
N LYS A 263 -23.37 -12.91 -19.68
CA LYS A 263 -22.80 -12.13 -20.78
C LYS A 263 -22.82 -10.62 -20.43
N ASN A 264 -21.68 -9.96 -20.60
CA ASN A 264 -21.46 -8.53 -20.88
C ASN A 264 -20.42 -7.89 -19.96
N TYR A 265 -19.12 -8.14 -20.18
CA TYR A 265 -18.05 -7.15 -19.93
C TYR A 265 -16.79 -7.56 -20.69
N LEU A 266 -16.75 -7.22 -21.99
CA LEU A 266 -15.50 -7.06 -22.74
C LEU A 266 -15.57 -5.70 -23.45
N PRO A 267 -14.81 -4.68 -23.03
CA PRO A 267 -14.51 -3.57 -23.91
C PRO A 267 -13.49 -4.05 -24.94
N LYS A 268 -13.97 -4.16 -26.19
CA LYS A 268 -13.16 -4.20 -27.41
C LYS A 268 -12.25 -2.98 -27.42
N ASN A 269 -10.93 -3.17 -27.41
CA ASN A 269 -9.87 -2.33 -28.00
C ASN A 269 -8.57 -2.51 -27.21
N TRP A 270 -8.00 -3.71 -27.34
CA TRP A 270 -6.62 -4.06 -27.01
C TRP A 270 -5.83 -4.13 -28.32
N ALA A 271 -5.66 -2.99 -28.99
CA ALA A 271 -4.91 -2.93 -30.22
C ALA A 271 -4.05 -1.65 -30.26
N LYS A 272 -2.74 -1.90 -30.45
CA LYS A 272 -1.67 -1.00 -30.92
C LYS A 272 -0.83 -0.29 -29.86
N PHE A 273 0.35 -0.89 -29.66
CA PHE A 273 1.69 -0.32 -29.55
C PHE A 273 1.90 1.21 -29.57
N GLU A 274 2.95 1.57 -28.81
CA GLU A 274 4.04 2.56 -29.04
C GLU A 274 4.19 3.74 -28.04
N PHE A 275 5.44 3.78 -27.51
CA PHE A 275 6.17 4.69 -26.61
C PHE A 275 5.85 4.68 -25.10
#